data_AF-A0A920V1Z6-F1
#
_entry.id   AF-A0A920V1Z6-F1
#
_cell.length_a   1.000
_cell.length_b   1.000
_cell.length_c   1.000
_cell.angle_alpha   90.00
_cell.angle_beta   90.00
_cell.angle_gamma   90.00
#
_symmetry.space_group_name_H-M   'P 1'
#
loop_
_entity.id
_entity.type
_entity.pdbx_description
1 polymer ?
#
loop_
_entity_poly.entity_id
_entity_poly.type
_entity_poly.pdbx_seq_one_letter_code
_entity_poly.pdbx_strand_id
1 'polypeptide(L)' 'MRGRTLNETFIILDEAQNATRTQMQMFLTRMGQGAKIVVTGDITQVDLPDHLAGGLPDAIKRLTPIDGVDVVRLQAATS' A
#
# COMPACT_ATOMS: atom_id res chain seq x y z
N MET A 1 -13.22 3.00 -3.45
CA MET A 1 -12.29 3.43 -4.53
C MET A 1 -12.65 2.81 -5.91
N ARG A 2 -13.92 2.53 -6.25
CA ARG A 2 -14.26 1.91 -7.54
C ARG A 2 -14.49 2.97 -8.62
N GLY A 3 -14.03 2.73 -9.85
CA GLY A 3 -14.49 3.45 -11.04
C GLY A 3 -13.94 4.87 -11.27
N ARG A 4 -12.94 5.31 -10.51
CA ARG A 4 -12.22 6.58 -10.75
C ARG A 4 -10.77 6.29 -11.07
N THR A 5 -10.14 7.07 -11.94
CA THR A 5 -8.68 7.12 -12.11
C THR A 5 -8.21 8.47 -11.58
N LEU A 6 -7.13 8.49 -10.81
CA LEU A 6 -6.62 9.69 -10.14
C LEU A 6 -5.37 10.16 -10.88
N ASN A 7 -5.50 11.22 -11.67
CA ASN A 7 -4.39 11.87 -12.38
C ASN A 7 -3.86 13.06 -11.57
N GLU A 8 -2.58 13.41 -11.75
CA GLU A 8 -1.94 14.63 -11.19
C GLU A 8 -2.21 14.83 -9.69
N THR A 9 -2.04 13.76 -8.92
CA THR A 9 -2.49 13.71 -7.53
C THR A 9 -1.51 12.95 -6.65
N PHE A 10 -1.36 13.42 -5.41
CA PHE A 10 -0.59 12.72 -4.38
C PHE A 10 -1.57 12.01 -3.43
N ILE A 11 -1.47 10.68 -3.33
CA ILE A 11 -2.38 9.85 -2.52
C ILE A 11 -1.58 9.17 -1.43
N ILE A 12 -2.11 9.19 -0.22
CA ILE A 12 -1.59 8.44 0.92
C ILE A 12 -2.64 7.41 1.33
N LEU A 13 -2.23 6.15 1.47
CA LEU A 13 -2.99 5.12 2.16
C LEU A 13 -2.30 4.84 3.48
N ASP A 14 -2.96 5.20 4.57
CA ASP A 14 -2.49 4.94 5.93
C ASP A 14 -3.12 3.67 6.51
N GLU A 15 -2.47 3.09 7.52
CA GLU A 15 -2.88 1.84 8.18
C GLU A 15 -3.12 0.69 7.20
N ALA A 16 -2.28 0.60 6.16
CA ALA A 16 -2.49 -0.32 5.05
C ALA A 16 -2.35 -1.80 5.41
N GLN A 17 -1.80 -2.12 6.59
CA GLN A 17 -1.81 -3.47 7.13
C GLN A 17 -3.23 -4.01 7.35
N ASN A 18 -4.22 -3.12 7.49
CA ASN A 18 -5.64 -3.47 7.65
C ASN A 18 -6.38 -3.59 6.31
N ALA A 19 -5.68 -3.43 5.18
CA ALA A 19 -6.25 -3.65 3.87
C ALA A 19 -6.10 -5.11 3.45
N THR A 20 -7.18 -5.74 3.01
CA THR A 20 -7.10 -7.03 2.30
C THR A 20 -6.37 -6.88 0.97
N ARG A 21 -5.85 -7.98 0.43
CA ARG A 21 -5.27 -8.04 -0.92
C ARG A 21 -6.17 -7.43 -1.99
N THR A 22 -7.47 -7.71 -1.94
CA THR A 22 -8.44 -7.17 -2.89
C THR A 22 -8.58 -5.65 -2.74
N GLN A 23 -8.64 -5.13 -1.51
CA GLN A 23 -8.70 -3.69 -1.26
C GLN A 23 -7.43 -2.97 -1.71
N MET A 24 -6.26 -3.54 -1.44
CA MET A 24 -4.98 -3.02 -1.92
C MET A 24 -4.94 -2.95 -3.45
N GLN A 25 -5.36 -4.01 -4.14
CA GLN A 25 -5.45 -4.02 -5.61
C GLN A 25 -6.46 -2.97 -6.12
N MET A 26 -7.63 -2.86 -5.49
CA MET A 26 -8.62 -1.85 -5.84
C MET A 26 -8.07 -0.43 -5.69
N PHE A 27 -7.24 -0.20 -4.67
CA PHE A 27 -6.61 1.08 -4.39
C PHE A 27 -5.47 1.41 -5.38
N LEU A 28 -4.48 0.52 -5.54
CA LEU A 28 -3.30 0.78 -6.38
C LEU A 28 -3.66 0.96 -7.85
N THR A 29 -4.68 0.25 -8.34
CA THR A 29 -5.19 0.40 -9.72
C THR A 29 -5.92 1.72 -9.98
N ARG A 30 -5.97 2.63 -8.98
CA ARG A 30 -6.46 4.00 -9.18
C ARG A 30 -5.39 4.97 -9.64
N MET A 31 -4.11 4.59 -9.56
CA MET A 31 -3.01 5.42 -10.02
C MET A 31 -3.19 5.78 -11.50
N GLY A 32 -3.30 7.07 -11.77
CA GLY A 32 -3.35 7.64 -13.11
C GLY A 32 -2.05 8.34 -13.48
N GLN A 33 -2.07 9.04 -14.60
CA GLN A 33 -0.89 9.76 -15.09
C GLN A 33 -0.52 10.91 -14.15
N GLY A 34 0.78 11.06 -13.87
CA GLY A 34 1.29 12.11 -12.98
C GLY A 34 0.92 11.93 -11.50
N ALA A 35 0.32 10.80 -11.12
CA ALA A 35 0.02 10.52 -9.72
C ALA A 35 1.22 9.95 -8.98
N LYS A 36 1.25 10.18 -7.67
CA LYS A 36 2.19 9.54 -6.74
C LYS A 36 1.43 8.94 -5.58
N ILE A 37 1.73 7.69 -5.26
CA ILE A 37 1.10 6.95 -4.18
C ILE A 37 2.15 6.66 -3.11
N VAL A 38 1.79 6.92 -1.86
CA VAL A 38 2.52 6.48 -0.67
C VAL A 38 1.60 5.58 0.13
N VAL A 39 2.12 4.41 0.53
CA VAL A 39 1.39 3.46 1.37
C VAL A 39 2.18 3.30 2.67
N THR A 40 1.53 3.51 3.80
CA THR A 40 2.10 3.39 5.14
C THR A 40 1.38 2.30 5.94
N GLY A 41 2.09 1.70 6.89
CA GLY A 41 1.53 0.70 7.80
C GLY A 41 2.60 -0.10 8.53
N ASP A 42 2.17 -0.78 9.59
CA ASP A 42 3.01 -1.67 10.41
C ASP A 42 2.50 -3.12 10.30
N ILE A 43 3.29 -3.99 9.66
CA ILE A 43 2.93 -5.40 9.47
C ILE A 43 2.84 -6.21 10.77
N THR A 44 3.26 -5.66 11.90
CA THR A 44 3.13 -6.29 13.22
C THR A 44 1.81 -5.97 13.92
N GLN A 45 1.05 -4.98 13.42
CA GLN A 45 -0.20 -4.47 14.01
C GLN A 45 -1.41 -4.71 13.09
N VAL A 46 -1.55 -5.95 12.60
CA VAL A 46 -2.62 -6.34 11.67
C VAL A 46 -3.93 -6.56 12.41
N ASP A 47 -4.97 -5.82 12.02
CA ASP A 47 -6.37 -5.98 12.47
C ASP A 47 -7.24 -6.55 11.32
N LEU A 48 -6.78 -7.64 10.73
CA LEU A 48 -7.50 -8.41 9.73
C LEU A 48 -7.85 -9.79 10.28
N PRO A 49 -9.06 -10.31 10.00
CA PRO A 49 -9.38 -11.70 10.26
C PRO A 49 -8.34 -12.66 9.63
N ASP A 50 -7.90 -13.67 10.38
CA ASP A 50 -6.82 -14.61 9.99
C ASP A 50 -7.01 -15.30 8.63
N HIS A 51 -8.26 -15.46 8.19
CA HIS A 51 -8.60 -16.10 6.92
C HIS A 51 -8.41 -15.19 5.69
N LEU A 52 -8.17 -13.88 5.89
CA LEU A 52 -7.99 -12.92 4.82
C LEU A 52 -6.51 -12.69 4.51
N ALA A 53 -6.17 -12.71 3.23
CA ALA A 53 -4.83 -12.37 2.78
C ALA A 53 -4.55 -10.87 2.96
N GLY A 54 -3.51 -10.54 3.74
CA GLY A 54 -3.05 -9.17 3.96
C GLY A 54 -2.54 -8.51 2.69
N GLY A 55 -3.00 -7.28 2.41
CA GLY A 55 -2.68 -6.54 1.20
C GLY A 55 -1.30 -5.90 1.23
N LEU A 56 -0.90 -5.31 2.36
CA LEU A 56 0.43 -4.70 2.51
C LEU A 56 1.60 -5.69 2.32
N PRO A 57 1.66 -6.85 3.01
CA PRO A 57 2.74 -7.81 2.81
C PRO A 57 2.75 -8.41 1.39
N ASP A 58 1.59 -8.64 0.77
CA ASP A 58 1.50 -9.11 -0.63
C ASP A 58 2.03 -8.03 -1.60
N ALA A 59 1.68 -6.76 -1.39
CA ALA A 59 2.15 -5.64 -2.19
C ALA A 59 3.66 -5.45 -2.09
N ILE A 60 4.24 -5.47 -0.88
CA ILE A 60 5.69 -5.39 -0.69
C ILE A 60 6.37 -6.51 -1.49
N LYS A 61 5.92 -7.75 -1.34
CA LYS A 61 6.52 -8.91 -2.04
C LYS A 61 6.44 -8.78 -3.56
N ARG A 62 5.32 -8.31 -4.10
CA ARG A 62 5.06 -8.29 -5.55
C ARG A 62 5.61 -7.05 -6.26
N LEU A 63 5.64 -5.91 -5.59
CA LEU A 63 5.93 -4.62 -6.21
C LEU A 63 7.39 -4.18 -6.02
N THR A 64 8.11 -4.73 -5.04
CA THR A 64 9.54 -4.43 -4.84
C THR A 64 10.39 -4.62 -6.12
N PRO A 65 10.15 -5.61 -7.00
CA PRO A 65 10.93 -5.77 -8.22
C PRO A 65 10.58 -4.77 -9.34
N ILE A 66 9.60 -3.89 -9.16
CA ILE A 66 9.12 -2.98 -10.21
C ILE A 66 9.87 -1.66 -10.14
N ASP A 67 10.47 -1.26 -11.26
CA ASP A 67 11.13 0.04 -11.38
C ASP A 67 10.16 1.19 -11.03
N GLY A 68 10.63 2.11 -10.19
CA GLY A 68 9.84 3.25 -9.71
C GLY A 68 8.98 2.96 -8.47
N VAL A 69 9.08 1.76 -7.89
CA VAL A 69 8.51 1.44 -6.57
C VAL A 69 9.62 1.21 -5.56
N ASP A 70 9.62 2.00 -4.48
CA ASP A 70 10.55 1.84 -3.37
C ASP A 70 9.82 1.38 -2.10
N VAL A 71 10.47 0.50 -1.34
CA VAL A 71 10.01 0.07 -0.01
C VAL A 71 10.99 0.59 1.04
N VAL A 72 10.54 1.59 1.80
CA VAL A 72 11.32 2.18 2.89
C VAL A 72 10.90 1.55 4.22
N ARG A 73 11.86 0.97 4.95
CA ARG A 73 11.64 0.47 6.31
C ARG A 73 12.14 1.49 7.31
N LEU A 74 11.22 2.06 8.08
CA LEU A 74 11.55 2.97 9.17
C LEU A 74 11.90 2.15 10.42
N GLN A 75 12.86 2.65 11.19
CA GLN A 75 13.24 2.09 12.48
C GLN A 75 13.03 3.18 13.54
N ALA A 76 12.83 2.76 14.79
CA ALA A 76 12.81 3.69 15.91
C ALA A 76 14.13 4.47 15.94
N ALA A 77 14.05 5.79 16.11
CA ALA A 77 15.23 6.60 16.33
C ALA A 77 15.91 6.11 17.62
N THR A 78 17.10 5.56 17.48
CA THR A 78 17.93 5.19 18.63
C THR A 78 18.69 6.46 19.04
N SER A 79 18.56 6.87 20.30
CA SER A 79 19.29 7.99 20.91
C SER A 79 20.76 7.68 21.11
#